data_AF-A0A9Q1J1K1-F1
#
_entry.id   AF-A0A9Q1J1K1-F1
#
_cell.length_a   1.000
_cell.length_b   1.000
_cell.length_c   1.000
_cell.angle_alpha   90.00
_cell.angle_beta   90.00
_cell.angle_gamma   90.00
#
_symmetry.space_group_name_H-M   'P 1'
#
loop_
_entity.id
_entity.type
_entity.pdbx_description
1 polymer ?
#
loop_
_entity_poly.entity_id
_entity_poly.type
_entity_poly.pdbx_seq_one_letter_code
_entity_poly.pdbx_strand_id
1 'polypeptide(L)'
;MTCWVILPIILAAVSFFGSWAVYGLALFHNHVCSLTNWQNKNSCDFNTSETCCHVPTISTSGRNAPENSLFTATTNAGSFLFLVFCMSHHAHIMERNFSQALLSKAALALGCVVSIGTFIAGNCNPGYLMLLHYVGAAMSFVCLCFYCLLLTMLTRRCTLSGLEYLLYPTRIFFTFIQALVTIGCILSTHSSSSSSSRCSYE
;
A
#
# COMPACT_ATOMS: atom_id res chain seq x y z
N MET A 1 -13.38 -4.14 25.27
CA MET A 1 -12.57 -4.69 24.16
C MET A 1 -11.53 -3.67 23.73
N THR A 2 -10.26 -3.85 24.11
CA THR A 2 -9.20 -2.82 23.90
C THR A 2 -8.05 -3.33 23.01
N CYS A 3 -7.91 -4.64 22.81
CA CYS A 3 -6.78 -5.25 22.10
C CYS A 3 -6.70 -4.88 20.60
N TRP A 4 -7.82 -4.49 19.98
CA TRP A 4 -7.86 -4.13 18.56
C TRP A 4 -7.04 -2.86 18.20
N VAL A 5 -6.70 -2.01 19.19
CA VAL A 5 -5.94 -0.77 19.00
C VAL A 5 -4.47 -1.10 18.70
N ILE A 6 -4.02 -2.30 19.10
CA ILE A 6 -2.66 -2.78 18.87
C ILE A 6 -2.50 -3.26 17.42
N LEU A 7 -3.57 -3.73 16.77
CA LEU A 7 -3.55 -4.21 15.38
C LEU A 7 -2.97 -3.20 14.38
N PRO A 8 -3.38 -1.92 14.34
CA PRO A 8 -2.78 -0.95 13.42
C PRO A 8 -1.29 -0.69 13.72
N ILE A 9 -0.85 -0.81 14.98
CA ILE A 9 0.56 -0.65 15.37
C ILE A 9 1.38 -1.84 14.83
N ILE A 10 0.90 -3.06 15.03
CA ILE A 10 1.54 -4.28 14.51
C ILE A 10 1.58 -4.24 12.98
N LEU A 11 0.46 -3.89 12.33
CA LEU A 11 0.37 -3.77 10.88
C LEU A 11 1.42 -2.77 10.34
N ALA A 12 1.52 -1.59 10.97
CA ALA A 12 2.50 -0.58 10.58
C ALA A 12 3.94 -1.09 10.76
N ALA A 13 4.24 -1.72 11.90
CA ALA A 13 5.57 -2.28 12.18
C ALA A 13 5.96 -3.35 11.16
N VAL A 14 5.10 -4.35 10.93
CA VAL A 14 5.33 -5.43 9.96
C VAL A 14 5.55 -4.86 8.55
N SER A 15 4.69 -3.93 8.12
CA SER A 15 4.76 -3.35 6.78
C SER A 15 6.03 -2.51 6.60
N PHE A 16 6.39 -1.71 7.60
CA PHE A 16 7.56 -0.84 7.58
C PHE A 16 8.85 -1.68 7.58
N PHE A 17 9.06 -2.51 8.60
CA PHE A 17 10.28 -3.31 8.71
C PHE A 17 10.42 -4.31 7.55
N GLY A 18 9.31 -4.94 7.13
CA GLY A 18 9.33 -5.87 6.00
C GLY A 18 9.69 -5.17 4.68
N SER A 19 9.11 -4.00 4.39
CA SER A 19 9.44 -3.25 3.16
C SER A 19 10.88 -2.77 3.14
N TRP A 20 11.39 -2.28 4.28
CA TRP A 20 12.80 -1.88 4.40
C TRP A 20 13.76 -3.06 4.28
N ALA A 21 13.41 -4.22 4.84
CA ALA A 21 14.22 -5.42 4.70
C ALA A 21 14.26 -5.94 3.25
N VAL A 22 13.12 -5.94 2.56
CA VAL A 22 13.04 -6.27 1.12
C VAL A 22 13.91 -5.31 0.31
N TYR A 23 13.77 -4.00 0.54
CA TYR A 23 14.59 -2.99 -0.12
C TYR A 23 16.10 -3.18 0.16
N GLY A 24 16.47 -3.39 1.42
CA GLY A 24 17.87 -3.60 1.82
C GLY A 24 18.48 -4.84 1.18
N LEU A 25 17.71 -5.91 1.05
CA LEU A 25 18.14 -7.14 0.39
C LEU A 25 18.30 -6.94 -1.13
N ALA A 26 17.33 -6.28 -1.76
CA ALA A 26 17.41 -5.92 -3.18
C ALA A 26 18.62 -5.01 -3.47
N LEU A 27 18.91 -4.06 -2.58
CA LEU A 27 20.08 -3.18 -2.69
C LEU A 27 21.39 -3.96 -2.50
N PHE A 28 21.46 -4.85 -1.52
CA PHE A 28 22.63 -5.69 -1.26
C PHE A 28 22.98 -6.58 -2.46
N HIS A 29 21.98 -7.11 -3.16
CA HIS A 29 22.14 -7.91 -4.37
C HIS A 29 22.26 -7.09 -5.67
N ASN A 30 22.31 -5.75 -5.58
CA ASN A 30 22.35 -4.84 -6.74
C ASN A 30 21.14 -4.99 -7.70
N HIS A 31 20.00 -5.47 -7.22
CA HIS A 31 18.77 -5.57 -8.01
C HIS A 31 18.05 -4.21 -8.18
N VAL A 32 18.28 -3.28 -7.25
CA VAL A 32 17.69 -1.92 -7.27
C VAL A 32 18.71 -0.87 -6.85
N CYS A 33 18.41 0.39 -7.16
CA CYS A 33 19.34 1.48 -6.92
C CYS A 33 19.22 2.03 -5.51
N SER A 34 20.33 2.59 -5.03
CA SER A 34 20.30 3.40 -3.81
C SER A 34 19.40 4.63 -4.01
N LEU A 35 18.60 4.94 -2.99
CA LEU A 35 17.78 6.16 -2.92
C LEU A 35 18.61 7.46 -2.96
N THR A 36 19.93 7.40 -2.73
CA THR A 36 20.82 8.57 -2.84
C THR A 36 21.42 8.74 -4.23
N ASN A 37 21.53 7.66 -5.01
CA ASN A 37 22.27 7.63 -6.28
C ASN A 37 21.35 7.47 -7.51
N TRP A 38 20.03 7.39 -7.32
CA TRP A 38 19.04 7.34 -8.41
C TRP A 38 18.90 8.71 -9.11
N GLN A 39 20.01 9.25 -9.63
CA GLN A 39 19.94 10.41 -10.51
C GLN A 39 19.55 9.92 -11.91
N ASN A 40 18.67 10.69 -12.57
CA ASN A 40 18.00 10.44 -13.87
C ASN A 40 18.92 10.18 -15.10
N LYS A 41 20.19 9.79 -14.87
CA LYS A 41 21.20 9.46 -15.88
C LYS A 41 21.62 7.98 -15.86
N ASN A 42 21.32 7.23 -14.80
CA ASN A 42 21.75 5.83 -14.60
C ASN A 42 20.56 4.85 -14.46
N SER A 43 19.33 5.32 -14.66
CA SER A 43 18.15 4.47 -14.88
C SER A 43 18.16 3.96 -16.32
N CYS A 44 17.64 2.75 -16.54
CA CYS A 44 17.77 2.10 -17.85
C CYS A 44 16.94 2.81 -18.89
N ASP A 45 17.65 3.31 -19.90
CA ASP A 45 17.15 3.87 -21.16
C ASP A 45 17.80 3.02 -22.27
N PHE A 46 17.08 2.73 -23.37
CA PHE A 46 17.23 1.58 -24.29
C PHE A 46 18.59 1.32 -24.95
N ASN A 47 19.68 2.04 -24.63
CA ASN A 47 20.90 1.91 -25.42
C ASN A 47 22.22 2.41 -24.81
N THR A 48 22.58 2.06 -23.56
CA THR A 48 23.97 2.19 -23.12
C THR A 48 24.48 1.05 -22.23
N SER A 49 25.77 0.81 -22.40
CA SER A 49 26.61 -0.29 -21.92
C SER A 49 26.68 -0.44 -20.39
N GLU A 50 26.48 -1.67 -19.92
CA GLU A 50 27.04 -2.33 -18.72
C GLU A 50 26.83 -1.78 -17.29
N THR A 51 26.20 -0.63 -17.03
CA THR A 51 25.93 -0.20 -15.62
C THR A 51 24.56 0.40 -15.42
N CYS A 52 23.52 -0.40 -15.60
CA CYS A 52 22.15 0.06 -15.42
C CYS A 52 21.41 -0.62 -14.26
N CYS A 53 20.55 0.13 -13.58
CA CYS A 53 19.91 -0.31 -12.34
C CYS A 53 18.44 0.17 -12.23
N HIS A 54 17.57 -0.65 -11.63
CA HIS A 54 16.14 -0.40 -11.53
C HIS A 54 15.76 0.58 -10.40
N VAL A 55 14.76 1.42 -10.65
CA VAL A 55 14.17 2.34 -9.66
C VAL A 55 13.65 1.54 -8.46
N PRO A 56 13.96 1.93 -7.21
CA PRO A 56 13.59 1.18 -6.00
C PRO A 56 12.12 1.43 -5.59
N THR A 57 11.18 1.00 -6.43
CA THR A 57 9.77 0.90 -6.03
C THR A 57 9.57 -0.32 -5.13
N ILE A 58 8.49 -0.35 -4.35
CA ILE A 58 8.15 -1.49 -3.48
C ILE A 58 8.07 -2.79 -4.30
N SER A 59 7.41 -2.76 -5.46
CA SER A 59 7.23 -3.93 -6.33
C SER A 59 8.51 -4.36 -7.04
N THR A 60 9.34 -3.42 -7.51
CA THR A 60 10.62 -3.75 -8.15
C THR A 60 11.62 -4.28 -7.13
N SER A 61 11.62 -3.74 -5.91
CA SER A 61 12.44 -4.24 -4.81
C SER A 61 12.05 -5.64 -4.34
N GLY A 62 10.83 -6.10 -4.63
CA GLY A 62 10.38 -7.46 -4.31
C GLY A 62 10.45 -8.44 -5.49
N ARG A 63 11.11 -8.09 -6.61
CA ARG A 63 10.97 -8.84 -7.87
C ARG A 63 11.84 -10.09 -7.95
N ASN A 64 13.11 -10.04 -7.52
CA ASN A 64 14.03 -11.16 -7.75
C ASN A 64 14.19 -12.03 -6.48
N ALA A 65 14.87 -13.16 -6.62
CA ALA A 65 15.25 -13.99 -5.47
C ALA A 65 16.57 -13.48 -4.89
N PRO A 66 16.76 -13.47 -3.55
CA PRO A 66 15.89 -14.08 -2.52
C PRO A 66 14.78 -13.17 -1.94
N GLU A 67 14.74 -11.90 -2.31
CA GLU A 67 13.86 -10.90 -1.68
C GLU A 67 12.36 -11.05 -1.98
N ASN A 68 12.00 -11.65 -3.11
CA ASN A 68 10.61 -11.91 -3.49
C ASN A 68 9.85 -12.73 -2.43
N SER A 69 10.49 -13.74 -1.82
CA SER A 69 9.83 -14.52 -0.76
C SER A 69 9.52 -13.67 0.47
N LEU A 70 10.42 -12.74 0.83
CA LEU A 70 10.20 -11.81 1.94
C LEU A 70 9.15 -10.76 1.61
N PHE A 71 9.10 -10.30 0.35
CA PHE A 71 8.06 -9.41 -0.15
C PHE A 71 6.67 -10.05 -0.06
N THR A 72 6.53 -11.27 -0.56
CA THR A 72 5.28 -12.04 -0.46
C THR A 72 4.88 -12.29 1.00
N ALA A 73 5.83 -12.67 1.87
CA ALA A 73 5.54 -12.89 3.28
C ALA A 73 5.05 -11.60 3.98
N THR A 74 5.73 -10.48 3.74
CA THR A 74 5.38 -9.17 4.32
C THR A 74 4.01 -8.71 3.86
N THR A 75 3.73 -8.76 2.56
CA THR A 75 2.47 -8.32 1.96
C THR A 75 1.30 -9.21 2.35
N ASN A 76 1.49 -10.53 2.45
CA ASN A 76 0.48 -11.47 2.94
C ASN A 76 0.16 -11.23 4.42
N ALA A 77 1.19 -11.03 5.26
CA ALA A 77 0.99 -10.68 6.66
C ALA A 77 0.25 -9.35 6.81
N GLY A 78 0.62 -8.34 6.02
CA GLY A 78 -0.06 -7.04 5.99
C GLY A 78 -1.52 -7.15 5.56
N SER A 79 -1.81 -7.88 4.48
CA SER A 79 -3.17 -8.15 3.99
C SER A 79 -4.03 -8.81 5.07
N PHE A 80 -3.53 -9.86 5.71
CA PHE A 80 -4.25 -10.56 6.76
C PHE A 80 -4.51 -9.67 7.99
N LEU A 81 -3.48 -8.99 8.50
CA LEU A 81 -3.60 -8.09 9.65
C LEU A 81 -4.57 -6.93 9.37
N PHE A 82 -4.56 -6.39 8.16
CA PHE A 82 -5.48 -5.33 7.76
C PHE A 82 -6.93 -5.82 7.68
N LEU A 83 -7.16 -7.04 7.17
CA LEU A 83 -8.49 -7.66 7.17
C LEU A 83 -9.02 -7.86 8.60
N VAL A 84 -8.19 -8.42 9.49
CA VAL A 84 -8.54 -8.62 10.91
C VAL A 84 -8.83 -7.28 11.58
N PHE A 85 -8.05 -6.24 11.28
CA PHE A 85 -8.32 -4.88 11.73
C PHE A 85 -9.68 -4.39 11.24
N CYS A 86 -10.01 -4.55 9.96
CA CYS A 86 -11.28 -4.12 9.38
C CYS A 86 -12.48 -4.83 10.01
N MET A 87 -12.39 -6.14 10.23
CA MET A 87 -13.42 -6.94 10.89
C MET A 87 -13.62 -6.51 12.34
N SER A 88 -12.51 -6.37 13.08
CA SER A 88 -12.54 -5.89 14.46
C SER A 88 -13.14 -4.49 14.51
N HIS A 89 -12.68 -3.58 13.64
CA HIS A 89 -13.16 -2.21 13.48
C HIS A 89 -14.68 -2.16 13.34
N HIS A 90 -15.19 -2.94 12.38
CA HIS A 90 -16.62 -3.06 12.14
C HIS A 90 -17.40 -3.55 13.36
N ALA A 91 -16.92 -4.63 14.00
CA ALA A 91 -17.60 -5.26 15.13
C ALA A 91 -17.79 -4.30 16.32
N HIS A 92 -16.75 -3.55 16.71
CA HIS A 92 -16.88 -2.60 17.82
C HIS A 92 -17.79 -1.42 17.48
N ILE A 93 -17.87 -0.99 16.22
CA ILE A 93 -18.82 0.05 15.81
C ILE A 93 -20.25 -0.48 15.92
N MET A 94 -20.49 -1.73 15.56
CA MET A 94 -21.81 -2.35 15.72
C MET A 94 -22.20 -2.45 17.20
N GLU A 95 -21.23 -2.68 18.10
CA GLU A 95 -21.44 -2.70 19.55
C GLU A 95 -21.69 -1.31 20.14
N ARG A 96 -20.94 -0.29 19.70
CA ARG A 96 -20.96 1.06 20.31
C ARG A 96 -21.93 2.03 19.66
N ASN A 97 -22.12 1.95 18.35
CA ASN A 97 -22.89 2.94 17.61
C ASN A 97 -23.55 2.34 16.36
N PHE A 98 -24.60 1.53 16.58
CA PHE A 98 -25.37 0.86 15.53
C PHE A 98 -25.93 1.83 14.46
N SER A 99 -26.15 3.10 14.81
CA SER A 99 -26.62 4.13 13.87
C SER A 99 -25.71 4.30 12.65
N GLN A 100 -24.41 4.01 12.78
CA GLN A 100 -23.43 4.11 11.70
C GLN A 100 -23.16 2.75 11.02
N ALA A 101 -24.02 1.74 11.21
CA ALA A 101 -23.85 0.40 10.66
C ALA A 101 -23.63 0.38 9.14
N LEU A 102 -24.37 1.20 8.38
CA LEU A 102 -24.23 1.26 6.92
C LEU A 102 -22.84 1.74 6.50
N LEU A 103 -22.36 2.82 7.11
CA LEU A 103 -21.05 3.39 6.82
C LEU A 103 -19.91 2.45 7.25
N SER A 104 -20.10 1.76 8.38
CA SER A 104 -19.20 0.72 8.87
C SER A 104 -19.13 -0.50 7.95
N LYS A 105 -20.27 -0.96 7.41
CA LYS A 105 -20.34 -2.04 6.42
C LYS A 105 -19.66 -1.67 5.11
N ALA A 106 -19.86 -0.44 4.62
CA ALA A 106 -19.19 0.07 3.43
C ALA A 106 -17.66 0.10 3.62
N ALA A 107 -17.19 0.56 4.78
CA ALA A 107 -15.77 0.54 5.13
C ALA A 107 -15.23 -0.90 5.19
N LEU A 108 -15.95 -1.84 5.80
CA LEU A 108 -15.55 -3.24 5.83
C LEU A 108 -15.44 -3.84 4.42
N ALA A 109 -16.43 -3.59 3.56
CA ALA A 109 -16.42 -4.10 2.18
C ALA A 109 -15.21 -3.60 1.39
N LEU A 110 -14.90 -2.29 1.46
CA LEU A 110 -13.69 -1.74 0.85
C LEU A 110 -12.42 -2.31 1.49
N GLY A 111 -12.40 -2.50 2.81
CA GLY A 111 -11.28 -3.12 3.51
C GLY A 111 -10.99 -4.55 3.04
N CYS A 112 -12.04 -5.34 2.75
CA CYS A 112 -11.90 -6.67 2.14
C CYS A 112 -11.28 -6.59 0.74
N VAL A 113 -11.75 -5.65 -0.10
CA VAL A 113 -11.22 -5.45 -1.46
C VAL A 113 -9.73 -5.06 -1.41
N VAL A 114 -9.34 -4.16 -0.49
CA VAL A 114 -7.93 -3.80 -0.27
C VAL A 114 -7.09 -5.01 0.14
N SER A 115 -7.61 -5.83 1.06
CA SER A 115 -6.91 -7.03 1.54
C SER A 115 -6.67 -8.02 0.41
N ILE A 116 -7.69 -8.27 -0.42
CA ILE A 116 -7.61 -9.13 -1.61
C ILE A 116 -6.59 -8.56 -2.60
N GLY A 117 -6.64 -7.26 -2.88
CA GLY A 117 -5.71 -6.64 -3.83
C GLY A 117 -4.27 -6.72 -3.35
N THR A 118 -4.04 -6.52 -2.05
CA THR A 118 -2.71 -6.57 -1.45
C THR A 118 -2.16 -7.99 -1.49
N PHE A 119 -3.02 -8.98 -1.22
CA PHE A 119 -2.68 -10.40 -1.36
C PHE A 119 -2.33 -10.74 -2.82
N ILE A 120 -3.13 -10.30 -3.79
CA ILE A 120 -2.84 -10.51 -5.21
C ILE A 120 -1.49 -9.89 -5.58
N ALA A 121 -1.26 -8.62 -5.24
CA ALA A 121 0.00 -7.93 -5.52
C ALA A 121 1.21 -8.60 -4.84
N GLY A 122 1.02 -9.13 -3.63
CA GLY A 122 2.06 -9.83 -2.88
C GLY A 122 2.50 -11.16 -3.46
N ASN A 123 1.56 -11.92 -4.04
CA ASN A 123 1.84 -13.26 -4.59
C ASN A 123 2.11 -13.24 -6.11
N CYS A 124 1.59 -12.25 -6.83
CA CYS A 124 1.81 -12.11 -8.26
C CYS A 124 3.08 -11.30 -8.48
N ASN A 125 4.19 -11.97 -8.76
CA ASN A 125 5.45 -11.27 -9.00
C ASN A 125 5.38 -10.46 -10.31
N PRO A 126 5.80 -9.17 -10.32
CA PRO A 126 5.76 -8.34 -11.53
C PRO A 126 6.65 -8.86 -12.67
N GLY A 127 7.62 -9.73 -12.39
CA GLY A 127 8.49 -10.35 -13.39
C GLY A 127 7.85 -11.47 -14.21
N TYR A 128 6.80 -12.11 -13.71
CA TYR A 128 6.13 -13.22 -14.38
C TYR A 128 4.64 -12.95 -14.62
N LEU A 129 3.98 -12.26 -13.68
CA LEU A 129 2.53 -12.06 -13.63
C LEU A 129 2.18 -10.58 -13.49
N MET A 130 2.81 -9.76 -14.34
CA MET A 130 2.76 -8.30 -14.34
C MET A 130 1.34 -7.72 -14.29
N LEU A 131 0.44 -8.19 -15.15
CA LEU A 131 -0.94 -7.68 -15.22
C LEU A 131 -1.67 -7.87 -13.89
N LEU A 132 -1.59 -9.07 -13.33
CA LEU A 132 -2.32 -9.41 -12.11
C LEU A 132 -1.74 -8.68 -10.89
N HIS A 133 -0.41 -8.52 -10.85
CA HIS A 133 0.27 -7.69 -9.86
C HIS A 133 -0.26 -6.25 -9.86
N TYR A 134 -0.27 -5.59 -11.02
CA TYR A 134 -0.67 -4.19 -11.11
C TYR A 134 -2.16 -3.98 -10.89
N VAL A 135 -3.02 -4.92 -11.32
CA VAL A 135 -4.45 -4.89 -10.98
C VAL A 135 -4.64 -5.00 -9.47
N GLY A 136 -3.95 -5.92 -8.80
CA GLY A 136 -3.99 -6.05 -7.34
C GLY A 136 -3.51 -4.79 -6.62
N ALA A 137 -2.40 -4.21 -7.07
CA ALA A 137 -1.84 -2.98 -6.51
C ALA A 137 -2.80 -1.80 -6.70
N ALA A 138 -3.31 -1.57 -7.91
CA ALA A 138 -4.23 -0.49 -8.22
C ALA A 138 -5.53 -0.61 -7.40
N MET A 139 -6.11 -1.82 -7.33
CA MET A 139 -7.29 -2.10 -6.52
C MET A 139 -7.05 -1.77 -5.04
N SER A 140 -5.87 -2.12 -4.51
CA SER A 140 -5.51 -1.82 -3.12
C SER A 140 -5.40 -0.33 -2.86
N PHE A 141 -4.60 0.40 -3.64
CA PHE A 141 -4.37 1.83 -3.41
C PHE A 141 -5.64 2.65 -3.56
N VAL A 142 -6.45 2.38 -4.58
CA VAL A 142 -7.71 3.10 -4.82
C VAL A 142 -8.71 2.82 -3.71
N CYS A 143 -8.97 1.55 -3.38
CA CYS A 143 -9.92 1.20 -2.33
C CYS A 143 -9.44 1.63 -0.94
N LEU A 144 -8.13 1.68 -0.70
CA LEU A 144 -7.56 2.16 0.57
C LEU A 144 -7.81 3.67 0.76
N CYS A 145 -7.73 4.48 -0.31
CA CYS A 145 -8.12 5.89 -0.24
C CYS A 145 -9.58 6.06 0.22
N PHE A 146 -10.50 5.34 -0.40
CA PHE A 146 -11.92 5.38 0.00
C PHE A 146 -12.12 4.84 1.42
N TYR A 147 -11.42 3.78 1.79
CA TYR A 147 -11.44 3.24 3.14
C TYR A 147 -11.01 4.29 4.18
N CYS A 148 -9.89 4.99 3.95
CA CYS A 148 -9.39 6.04 4.84
C CYS A 148 -10.39 7.21 4.97
N LEU A 149 -11.07 7.59 3.88
CA LEU A 149 -12.12 8.61 3.91
C LEU A 149 -13.30 8.16 4.78
N LEU A 150 -13.81 6.94 4.58
CA LEU A 150 -14.91 6.40 5.39
C LEU A 150 -14.50 6.28 6.86
N LEU A 151 -13.28 5.81 7.12
CA LEU A 151 -12.74 5.68 8.46
C LEU A 151 -12.63 7.03 9.17
N THR A 152 -12.19 8.07 8.46
CA THR A 152 -12.16 9.46 8.95
C THR A 152 -13.56 9.97 9.27
N MET A 153 -14.54 9.71 8.39
CA MET A 153 -15.94 10.07 8.61
C MET A 153 -16.54 9.36 9.84
N LEU A 154 -16.25 8.07 10.02
CA LEU A 154 -16.66 7.33 11.22
C LEU A 154 -16.03 7.91 12.48
N THR A 155 -14.76 8.28 12.44
CA THR A 155 -14.06 8.88 13.59
C THR A 155 -14.72 10.19 14.02
N ARG A 156 -15.17 10.98 13.06
CA ARG A 156 -15.90 12.23 13.33
C ARG A 156 -17.25 11.96 14.00
N ARG A 157 -17.93 10.90 13.58
CA ARG A 157 -19.31 10.59 13.98
C ARG A 157 -19.43 9.66 15.19
N CYS A 158 -18.36 8.95 15.55
CA CYS A 158 -18.33 7.97 16.62
C CYS A 158 -17.20 8.29 17.59
N THR A 159 -17.53 8.55 18.84
CA THR A 159 -16.58 8.57 19.96
C THR A 159 -16.40 7.16 20.50
N LEU A 160 -15.33 6.49 20.08
CA LEU A 160 -15.06 5.06 20.37
C LEU A 160 -14.04 4.85 21.50
N SER A 161 -13.11 5.78 21.68
CA SER A 161 -11.89 5.66 22.47
C SER A 161 -11.66 6.84 23.43
N GLY A 162 -12.34 7.97 23.23
CA GLY A 162 -12.09 9.22 23.97
C GLY A 162 -10.87 10.00 23.48
N LEU A 163 -10.09 9.45 22.54
CA LEU A 163 -8.91 10.08 21.94
C LEU A 163 -9.22 10.73 20.58
N GLU A 164 -10.50 10.88 20.22
CA GLU A 164 -10.91 11.34 18.88
C GLU A 164 -10.40 12.75 18.58
N TYR A 165 -10.24 13.59 19.59
CA TYR A 165 -9.68 14.94 19.43
C TYR A 165 -8.29 14.93 18.80
N LEU A 166 -7.45 13.95 19.15
CA LEU A 166 -6.14 13.74 18.54
C LEU A 166 -6.24 12.87 17.30
N LEU A 167 -7.02 11.80 17.35
CA LEU A 167 -7.08 10.79 16.29
C LEU A 167 -7.71 11.33 14.99
N TYR A 168 -8.68 12.22 15.10
CA TYR A 168 -9.38 12.82 13.97
C TYR A 168 -8.48 13.70 13.08
N PRO A 169 -7.76 14.73 13.59
CA PRO A 169 -6.86 15.53 12.77
C PRO A 169 -5.70 14.68 12.20
N THR A 170 -5.18 13.73 12.96
CA THR A 170 -4.16 12.80 12.48
C THR A 170 -4.67 11.95 11.31
N ARG A 171 -5.91 11.44 11.37
CA ARG A 171 -6.53 10.69 10.27
C ARG A 171 -6.75 11.55 9.03
N ILE A 172 -7.14 12.82 9.18
CA ILE A 172 -7.26 13.76 8.06
C ILE A 172 -5.91 13.92 7.35
N PHE A 173 -4.85 14.19 8.13
CA PHE A 173 -3.51 14.39 7.59
C PHE A 173 -3.02 13.17 6.78
N PHE A 174 -3.13 11.96 7.34
CA PHE A 174 -2.74 10.74 6.65
C PHE A 174 -3.62 10.42 5.44
N THR A 175 -4.94 10.69 5.51
CA THR A 175 -5.84 10.48 4.38
C THR A 175 -5.51 11.43 3.22
N PHE A 176 -5.15 12.68 3.53
CA PHE A 176 -4.70 13.64 2.53
C PHE A 176 -3.40 13.21 1.86
N ILE A 177 -2.41 12.77 2.64
CA ILE A 177 -1.16 12.22 2.10
C ILE A 177 -1.44 11.01 1.20
N GLN A 178 -2.26 10.06 1.66
CA GLN A 178 -2.61 8.86 0.89
C GLN A 178 -3.27 9.22 -0.45
N ALA A 179 -4.19 10.19 -0.46
CA ALA A 179 -4.83 10.67 -1.67
C ALA A 179 -3.84 11.33 -2.63
N LEU A 180 -2.96 12.21 -2.12
CA LEU A 180 -1.94 12.87 -2.93
C LEU A 180 -0.96 11.87 -3.57
N VAL A 181 -0.46 10.92 -2.80
CA VAL A 181 0.44 9.87 -3.32
C VAL A 181 -0.25 9.05 -4.40
N THR A 182 -1.50 8.64 -4.17
CA THR A 182 -2.26 7.83 -5.12
C THR A 182 -2.56 8.59 -6.41
N ILE A 183 -2.97 9.86 -6.30
CA ILE A 183 -3.20 10.74 -7.46
C ILE A 183 -1.90 10.98 -8.23
N GLY A 184 -0.80 11.23 -7.50
CA GLY A 184 0.54 11.37 -8.10
C GLY A 184 0.92 10.14 -8.92
N CYS A 185 0.75 8.94 -8.37
CA CYS A 185 1.00 7.69 -9.10
C CYS A 185 0.15 7.57 -10.37
N ILE A 186 -1.15 7.88 -10.30
CA ILE A 186 -2.05 7.83 -11.46
C ILE A 186 -1.63 8.85 -12.52
N LEU A 187 -1.35 10.09 -12.13
CA LEU A 187 -0.93 11.15 -13.05
C LEU A 187 0.42 10.82 -13.71
N SER A 188 1.37 10.25 -12.98
CA SER A 188 2.63 9.75 -13.53
C SER A 188 2.38 8.65 -14.56
N THR A 189 1.44 7.74 -14.32
CA THR A 189 1.08 6.70 -15.31
C THR A 189 0.38 7.27 -16.55
N HIS A 190 -0.46 8.30 -16.39
CA HIS A 190 -1.19 8.91 -17.50
C HIS A 190 -0.31 9.82 -18.37
N SER A 191 0.64 10.54 -17.76
CA SER A 191 1.58 11.41 -18.50
C SER A 191 2.48 10.61 -19.46
N SER A 192 2.73 9.34 -19.11
CA SER A 192 3.39 8.35 -19.97
C SER A 192 2.52 7.88 -21.14
N SER A 193 1.18 8.07 -21.09
CA SER A 193 0.24 7.61 -22.13
C SER A 193 -0.11 8.68 -23.18
N SER A 194 0.00 9.97 -22.85
CA SER A 194 -0.12 11.08 -23.82
C SER A 194 1.16 11.30 -24.65
N SER A 195 2.22 10.55 -24.35
CA SER A 195 3.46 10.47 -25.10
C SER A 195 3.59 9.07 -25.71
N SER A 196 2.69 8.74 -26.65
CA SER A 196 2.70 7.50 -27.45
C SER A 196 3.88 7.41 -28.44
N SER A 197 5.06 7.83 -28.00
CA SER A 197 6.36 7.55 -28.61
C SER A 197 7.54 7.79 -27.64
N ARG A 198 7.33 7.71 -26.31
CA ARG A 198 8.48 7.68 -25.37
C ARG A 198 8.33 7.04 -23.98
N CYS A 199 7.18 6.48 -23.60
CA CYS A 199 7.05 5.74 -22.34
C CYS A 199 6.13 4.52 -22.50
N SER A 200 6.57 3.56 -23.32
CA SER A 200 6.02 2.20 -23.30
C SER A 200 7.20 1.28 -23.17
N TYR A 201 7.30 0.70 -21.98
CA TYR A 201 8.24 -0.37 -21.64
C TYR A 201 9.70 0.00 -21.82
N GLU A 202 10.26 0.56 -20.75
CA GLU A 202 11.61 0.21 -20.31
C GLU A 202 11.65 -0.02 -18.81
#